data_AF-A0A7W8VCS0-F1
#
_entry.id   AF-A0A7W8VCS0-F1
#
_cell.length_a   1.000
_cell.length_b   1.000
_cell.length_c   1.000
_cell.angle_alpha   90.00
_cell.angle_beta   90.00
_cell.angle_gamma   90.00
#
_symmetry.space_group_name_H-M   'P 1'
#
loop_
_entity.id
_entity.type
_entity.pdbx_description
1 polymer ?
#
loop_
_entity_poly.entity_id
_entity_poly.type
_entity_poly.pdbx_seq_one_letter_code
_entity_poly.pdbx_strand_id
1 'polypeptide(L)'
;MAREAPIPALAGDGAAGEDAGWAGWLARSGGVWVHPGTWQEDGLGRDFGFDGHRVDRGRVEAGRRAAEELSRLLGKKPTPYYALLTSDIDGMGDLLSEREVSAERHREISARLQDFGAEQRRIIEKHGGVAVYTGGDDLFALLPADSALQAARECRDKVPPLAGHTPTASTAVLFAHQHRPLRPAVQEVQELLADAKRVDGGSRKKDGLAVGVATGSGRRVRTVRPWRGGAAVDALKVFASHHGGDRVLSPGLLADLQRDRAALEKLAASSLGGRVYAKEVDRLVRRHGGTSEEAEALVEMGRTESERGDSGDGRLVPVEAARVALFLRREAW
;
A
#
# COMPACT_ATOMS: atom_id res chain seq x y z
N MET A 1 -6.57 -6.50 34.26
CA MET A 1 -6.47 -6.83 32.82
C MET A 1 -5.50 -5.84 32.22
N ALA A 2 -4.34 -6.30 31.73
CA ALA A 2 -3.48 -5.46 30.91
C ALA A 2 -4.32 -5.03 29.70
N ARG A 3 -4.61 -3.73 29.60
CA ARG A 3 -5.31 -3.20 28.44
C ARG A 3 -4.26 -3.08 27.34
N GLU A 4 -4.43 -3.83 26.27
CA GLU A 4 -3.67 -3.58 25.05
C GLU A 4 -3.98 -2.18 24.52
N ALA A 5 -3.09 -1.65 23.70
CA ALA A 5 -3.32 -0.37 23.06
C ALA A 5 -4.61 -0.45 22.22
N PRO A 6 -5.52 0.53 22.33
CA PRO A 6 -6.71 0.55 21.51
C PRO A 6 -6.34 0.54 20.03
N ILE A 7 -7.13 -0.15 19.21
CA ILE A 7 -7.04 -0.09 17.75
C ILE A 7 -7.36 1.35 17.36
N PRO A 8 -6.38 2.12 16.87
CA PRO A 8 -6.62 3.50 16.51
C PRO A 8 -7.65 3.60 15.38
N ALA A 9 -8.43 4.69 15.37
CA ALA A 9 -9.50 4.96 14.40
C ALA A 9 -10.74 4.02 14.45
N LEU A 10 -10.75 2.98 15.28
CA LEU A 10 -11.98 2.20 15.55
C LEU A 10 -12.73 2.82 16.74
N ALA A 11 -13.78 3.60 16.48
CA ALA A 11 -14.64 4.13 17.54
C ALA A 11 -15.60 3.03 18.05
N GLY A 12 -15.72 2.89 19.37
CA GLY A 12 -16.65 1.94 20.00
C GLY A 12 -18.11 2.40 19.99
N ASP A 13 -18.39 3.55 19.37
CA ASP A 13 -19.56 4.38 19.69
C ASP A 13 -20.76 4.11 18.74
N GLY A 14 -20.59 3.23 17.76
CA GLY A 14 -21.60 2.92 16.73
C GLY A 14 -22.51 1.73 17.01
N ALA A 15 -22.28 0.96 18.08
CA ALA A 15 -23.04 -0.24 18.40
C ALA A 15 -23.98 -0.01 19.59
N ALA A 16 -25.18 -0.60 19.56
CA ALA A 16 -26.20 -0.50 20.61
C ALA A 16 -26.41 -1.85 21.30
N GLY A 17 -26.74 -1.85 22.60
CA GLY A 17 -27.00 -3.09 23.34
C GLY A 17 -25.73 -3.90 23.63
N GLU A 18 -25.82 -5.23 23.63
CA GLU A 18 -24.67 -6.13 23.88
C GLU A 18 -23.55 -5.97 22.84
N ASP A 19 -23.89 -5.55 21.61
CA ASP A 19 -22.94 -5.28 20.53
C ASP A 19 -22.01 -4.11 20.87
N ALA A 20 -22.44 -3.16 21.71
CA ALA A 20 -21.59 -2.07 22.22
C ALA A 20 -20.43 -2.60 23.08
N GLY A 21 -20.68 -3.68 23.82
CA GLY A 21 -19.67 -4.36 24.63
C GLY A 21 -18.60 -4.99 23.76
N TRP A 22 -19.00 -5.73 22.72
CA TRP A 22 -18.09 -6.41 21.80
C TRP A 22 -17.37 -5.45 20.86
N ALA A 23 -18.05 -4.46 20.29
CA ALA A 23 -17.42 -3.40 19.49
C ALA A 23 -16.40 -2.61 20.32
N GLY A 24 -16.75 -2.27 21.56
CA GLY A 24 -15.84 -1.63 22.50
C GLY A 24 -14.65 -2.53 22.88
N TRP A 25 -14.85 -3.84 23.05
CA TRP A 25 -13.77 -4.78 23.29
C TRP A 25 -12.84 -4.88 22.07
N LEU A 26 -13.39 -5.03 20.86
CA LEU A 26 -12.62 -5.09 19.63
C LEU A 26 -11.77 -3.83 19.44
N ALA A 27 -12.41 -2.66 19.57
CA ALA A 27 -11.75 -1.36 19.49
C ALA A 27 -10.63 -1.17 20.52
N ARG A 28 -10.76 -1.73 21.72
CA ARG A 28 -9.77 -1.53 22.80
C ARG A 28 -8.74 -2.63 22.93
N SER A 29 -9.05 -3.84 22.48
CA SER A 29 -8.34 -5.05 22.92
C SER A 29 -8.41 -6.22 21.95
N GLY A 30 -9.14 -6.14 20.84
CA GLY A 30 -9.27 -7.28 19.92
C GLY A 30 -8.16 -7.40 18.88
N GLY A 31 -7.38 -6.33 18.67
CA GLY A 31 -6.52 -6.12 17.50
C GLY A 31 -5.71 -7.34 17.05
N VAL A 32 -4.78 -7.84 17.87
CA VAL A 32 -3.91 -8.96 17.47
C VAL A 32 -4.58 -10.32 17.62
N TRP A 33 -5.58 -10.43 18.50
CA TRP A 33 -6.21 -11.70 18.90
C TRP A 33 -7.20 -12.25 17.88
N VAL A 34 -7.72 -11.41 16.98
CA VAL A 34 -8.59 -11.87 15.89
C VAL A 34 -7.82 -12.61 14.80
N HIS A 35 -6.47 -12.54 14.78
CA HIS A 35 -5.64 -13.25 13.81
C HIS A 35 -5.32 -14.67 14.31
N PRO A 36 -5.70 -15.74 13.57
CA PRO A 36 -5.33 -17.11 13.95
C PRO A 36 -3.84 -17.32 14.12
N GLY A 37 -3.02 -16.64 13.31
CA GLY A 37 -1.56 -16.72 13.34
C GLY A 37 -0.91 -16.21 14.63
N THR A 38 -1.62 -15.38 15.41
CA THR A 38 -1.16 -14.89 16.73
C THR A 38 -1.13 -16.01 17.77
N TRP A 39 -2.02 -16.99 17.65
CA TRP A 39 -2.21 -18.06 18.61
C TRP A 39 -1.20 -19.19 18.40
N GLN A 40 0.08 -18.88 18.62
CA GLN A 40 1.20 -19.82 18.57
C GLN A 40 1.90 -19.87 19.93
N GLU A 41 2.11 -21.08 20.45
CA GLU A 41 2.76 -21.30 21.76
C GLU A 41 4.13 -20.63 21.82
N ASP A 42 4.98 -20.85 20.80
CA ASP A 42 6.33 -20.26 20.75
C ASP A 42 6.31 -18.72 20.63
N GLY A 43 5.34 -18.18 19.88
CA GLY A 43 5.19 -16.73 19.70
C GLY A 43 4.78 -16.06 21.00
N LEU A 44 3.67 -16.51 21.58
CA LEU A 44 3.16 -16.00 22.84
C LEU A 44 4.12 -16.25 24.01
N GLY A 45 4.85 -17.37 23.98
CA GLY A 45 5.89 -17.67 24.96
C GLY A 45 7.06 -16.69 24.92
N ARG A 46 7.44 -16.19 23.74
CA ARG A 46 8.47 -15.14 23.61
C ARG A 46 7.95 -13.78 24.05
N ASP A 47 6.71 -13.43 23.70
CA ASP A 47 6.17 -12.08 23.91
C ASP A 47 5.65 -11.88 25.34
N PHE A 48 5.10 -12.93 25.96
CA PHE A 48 4.41 -12.87 27.26
C PHE A 48 4.93 -13.88 28.29
N GLY A 49 5.86 -14.76 27.94
CA GLY A 49 6.45 -15.70 28.89
C GLY A 49 7.37 -14.98 29.87
N PHE A 50 7.22 -15.27 31.16
CA PHE A 50 8.14 -14.86 32.21
C PHE A 50 8.26 -15.96 33.26
N ASP A 51 9.30 -15.90 34.10
CA ASP A 51 9.65 -16.97 35.03
C ASP A 51 8.45 -17.42 35.87
N GLY A 52 8.19 -18.73 35.84
CA GLY A 52 7.08 -19.38 36.56
C GLY A 52 5.73 -19.39 35.84
N HIS A 53 5.55 -18.64 34.74
CA HIS A 53 4.30 -18.54 34.01
C HIS A 53 4.46 -18.98 32.55
N ARG A 54 4.13 -20.25 32.28
CA ARG A 54 4.08 -20.78 30.91
C ARG A 54 2.74 -20.46 30.27
N VAL A 55 2.77 -20.23 28.97
CA VAL A 55 1.58 -20.10 28.14
C VAL A 55 0.79 -21.41 28.17
N ASP A 56 -0.50 -21.32 28.49
CA ASP A 56 -1.40 -22.47 28.55
C ASP A 56 -1.77 -22.94 27.13
N ARG A 57 -1.33 -24.14 26.76
CA ARG A 57 -1.59 -24.76 25.45
C ARG A 57 -3.08 -24.87 25.12
N GLY A 58 -3.91 -25.19 26.10
CA GLY A 58 -5.36 -25.31 25.92
C GLY A 58 -5.99 -23.96 25.59
N ARG A 59 -5.52 -22.87 26.22
CA ARG A 59 -5.98 -21.51 25.90
C ARG A 59 -5.51 -21.04 24.53
N VAL A 60 -4.28 -21.38 24.12
CA VAL A 60 -3.77 -21.07 22.78
C VAL A 60 -4.63 -21.73 21.71
N GLU A 61 -4.93 -23.02 21.87
CA GLU A 61 -5.76 -23.75 20.92
C GLU A 61 -7.20 -23.23 20.89
N ALA A 62 -7.77 -22.88 22.06
CA ALA A 62 -9.11 -22.29 22.13
C ALA A 62 -9.17 -20.93 21.42
N GLY A 63 -8.17 -20.07 21.62
CA GLY A 63 -8.08 -18.77 20.95
C GLY A 63 -7.91 -18.90 19.44
N ARG A 64 -7.06 -19.83 18.98
CA ARG A 64 -6.87 -20.14 17.55
C ARG A 64 -8.19 -20.54 16.88
N ARG A 65 -8.94 -21.46 17.51
CA ARG A 65 -10.26 -21.89 17.00
C ARG A 65 -11.27 -20.75 16.97
N ALA A 66 -11.31 -19.91 18.00
CA ALA A 66 -12.20 -18.76 18.04
C ALA A 66 -11.91 -17.75 16.91
N ALA A 67 -10.63 -17.47 16.63
CA ALA A 67 -10.21 -16.59 15.53
C ALA A 67 -10.52 -17.18 14.14
N GLU A 68 -10.35 -18.51 13.97
CA GLU A 68 -10.73 -19.22 12.74
C GLU A 68 -12.24 -19.19 12.51
N GLU A 69 -13.02 -19.40 13.57
CA GLU A 69 -14.47 -19.35 13.54
C GLU A 69 -14.98 -17.95 13.21
N LEU A 70 -14.40 -16.91 13.82
CA LEU A 70 -14.72 -15.52 13.50
C LEU A 70 -14.47 -15.23 12.01
N SER A 71 -13.31 -15.67 11.48
CA SER A 71 -12.99 -15.50 10.06
C SER A 71 -13.99 -16.22 9.15
N ARG A 72 -14.45 -17.41 9.56
CA ARG A 72 -15.45 -18.20 8.84
C ARG A 72 -16.80 -17.50 8.82
N LEU A 73 -17.25 -16.97 9.96
CA LEU A 73 -18.52 -16.25 10.10
C LEU A 73 -18.53 -14.94 9.29
N LEU A 74 -17.40 -14.23 9.26
CA LEU A 74 -17.25 -13.01 8.46
C LEU A 74 -17.10 -13.27 6.96
N GLY A 75 -16.85 -14.53 6.55
CA GLY A 75 -16.53 -14.87 5.17
C GLY A 75 -15.23 -14.24 4.67
N LYS A 76 -14.43 -13.66 5.57
CA LYS A 76 -13.18 -12.95 5.29
C LYS A 76 -12.15 -13.29 6.36
N LYS A 77 -10.89 -13.44 5.96
CA LYS A 77 -9.78 -13.63 6.89
C LYS A 77 -9.16 -12.26 7.20
N PRO A 78 -8.76 -12.00 8.46
CA PRO A 78 -8.12 -10.76 8.81
C PRO A 78 -6.70 -10.72 8.21
N THR A 79 -6.42 -9.65 7.48
CA THR A 79 -5.12 -9.41 6.85
C THR A 79 -4.04 -9.11 7.90
N PRO A 80 -2.90 -9.84 7.92
CA PRO A 80 -1.81 -9.57 8.87
C PRO A 80 -0.92 -8.39 8.43
N TYR A 81 -1.35 -7.63 7.42
CA TYR A 81 -0.60 -6.51 6.86
C TYR A 81 -1.25 -5.18 7.23
N TYR A 82 -0.43 -4.23 7.62
CA TYR A 82 -0.79 -2.81 7.69
C TYR A 82 -0.06 -2.04 6.60
N ALA A 83 -0.49 -0.82 6.32
CA ALA A 83 0.18 0.06 5.38
C ALA A 83 0.88 1.21 6.11
N LEU A 84 2.10 1.52 5.68
CA LEU A 84 2.74 2.81 5.91
C LEU A 84 2.51 3.67 4.67
N LEU A 85 2.03 4.88 4.87
CA LEU A 85 1.85 5.87 3.82
C LEU A 85 2.74 7.07 4.14
N THR A 86 3.55 7.48 3.17
CA THR A 86 4.27 8.75 3.24
C THR A 86 4.14 9.51 1.93
N SER A 87 4.07 10.83 2.02
CA SER A 87 3.94 11.70 0.86
C SER A 87 4.69 12.99 1.10
N ASP A 88 5.12 13.64 0.03
CA ASP A 88 5.84 14.91 0.06
C ASP A 88 5.53 15.71 -1.21
N ILE A 89 5.17 16.99 -1.04
CA ILE A 89 4.88 17.90 -2.15
C ILE A 89 6.18 18.19 -2.92
N ASP A 90 6.13 17.93 -4.22
CA ASP A 90 7.27 18.05 -5.09
C ASP A 90 7.60 19.51 -5.40
N GLY A 91 8.89 19.86 -5.29
CA GLY A 91 9.39 21.18 -5.71
C GLY A 91 9.22 22.31 -4.70
N MET A 92 8.86 22.02 -3.44
CA MET A 92 8.70 23.03 -2.38
C MET A 92 9.91 23.95 -2.19
N GLY A 93 11.13 23.41 -2.28
CA GLY A 93 12.35 24.22 -2.13
C GLY A 93 12.48 25.33 -3.18
N ASP A 94 12.06 25.09 -4.42
CA ASP A 94 12.13 26.09 -5.48
C ASP A 94 10.96 27.06 -5.40
N LEU A 95 9.77 26.53 -5.09
CA LEU A 95 8.58 27.35 -4.81
C LEU A 95 8.83 28.40 -3.72
N LEU A 96 9.65 28.06 -2.72
CA LEU A 96 9.99 28.94 -1.60
C LEU A 96 11.27 29.76 -1.82
N SER A 97 12.11 29.43 -2.79
CA SER A 97 13.38 30.13 -3.06
C SER A 97 13.35 31.03 -4.29
N GLU A 98 12.26 31.02 -5.07
CA GLU A 98 12.03 32.01 -6.11
C GLU A 98 12.15 33.42 -5.52
N ARG A 99 13.09 34.20 -6.07
CA ARG A 99 13.57 35.49 -5.55
C ARG A 99 12.51 36.61 -5.43
N GLU A 100 11.25 36.32 -5.75
CA GLU A 100 10.12 37.26 -5.78
C GLU A 100 8.97 36.91 -4.81
N VAL A 101 9.10 35.88 -3.96
CA VAL A 101 8.06 35.56 -2.97
C VAL A 101 8.10 36.60 -1.83
N SER A 102 7.14 37.53 -1.83
CA SER A 102 6.99 38.50 -0.74
C SER A 102 6.69 37.82 0.60
N ALA A 103 6.92 38.52 1.72
CA ALA A 103 6.58 38.01 3.05
C ALA A 103 5.08 37.71 3.20
N GLU A 104 4.21 38.45 2.50
CA GLU A 104 2.78 38.17 2.39
C GLU A 104 2.52 36.86 1.66
N ARG A 105 3.24 36.61 0.56
CA ARG A 105 3.08 35.38 -0.23
C ARG A 105 3.58 34.15 0.51
N HIS A 106 4.68 34.25 1.26
CA HIS A 106 5.13 33.18 2.16
C HIS A 106 4.06 32.87 3.22
N ARG A 107 3.47 33.88 3.85
CA ARG A 107 2.38 33.69 4.83
C ARG A 107 1.16 33.00 4.22
N GLU A 108 0.78 33.36 3.00
CA GLU A 108 -0.33 32.71 2.29
C GLU A 108 -0.02 31.23 2.00
N ILE A 109 1.18 30.90 1.53
CA ILE A 109 1.61 29.52 1.26
C ILE A 109 1.59 28.70 2.57
N SER A 110 2.19 29.23 3.64
CA SER A 110 2.20 28.56 4.94
C SER A 110 0.81 28.31 5.51
N ALA A 111 -0.10 29.28 5.40
CA ALA A 111 -1.49 29.11 5.84
C ALA A 111 -2.21 27.99 5.06
N ARG A 112 -2.04 27.95 3.72
CA ARG A 112 -2.61 26.88 2.89
C ARG A 112 -2.04 25.50 3.22
N LEU A 113 -0.75 25.40 3.48
CA LEU A 113 -0.11 24.15 3.88
C LEU A 113 -0.60 23.68 5.25
N GLN A 114 -0.80 24.60 6.20
CA GLN A 114 -1.36 24.28 7.52
C GLN A 114 -2.78 23.72 7.39
N ASP A 115 -3.64 24.37 6.60
CA ASP A 115 -5.01 23.90 6.34
C ASP A 115 -4.99 22.53 5.63
N PHE A 116 -4.07 22.34 4.69
CA PHE A 116 -3.92 21.07 3.99
C PHE A 116 -3.41 19.95 4.89
N GLY A 117 -2.50 20.22 5.83
CA GLY A 117 -2.07 19.24 6.84
C GLY A 117 -3.23 18.77 7.72
N ALA A 118 -4.13 19.69 8.10
CA ALA A 118 -5.36 19.33 8.81
C ALA A 118 -6.32 18.49 7.94
N GLU A 119 -6.40 18.79 6.64
CA GLU A 119 -7.22 18.02 5.69
C GLU A 119 -6.66 16.62 5.45
N GLN A 120 -5.35 16.48 5.28
CA GLN A 120 -4.68 15.18 5.19
C GLN A 120 -5.01 14.31 6.41
N ARG A 121 -4.95 14.86 7.63
CA ARG A 121 -5.33 14.13 8.84
C ARG A 121 -6.76 13.58 8.74
N ARG A 122 -7.73 14.42 8.35
CA ARG A 122 -9.13 13.99 8.19
C ARG A 122 -9.29 12.90 7.15
N ILE A 123 -8.57 12.98 6.02
CA ILE A 123 -8.57 11.94 4.99
C ILE A 123 -8.06 10.62 5.59
N ILE A 124 -6.94 10.65 6.29
CA ILE A 124 -6.35 9.45 6.91
C ILE A 124 -7.32 8.82 7.92
N GLU A 125 -7.91 9.62 8.80
CA GLU A 125 -8.88 9.15 9.81
C GLU A 125 -10.17 8.60 9.17
N LYS A 126 -10.68 9.25 8.12
CA LYS A 126 -11.81 8.77 7.31
C LYS A 126 -11.55 7.38 6.71
N HIS A 127 -10.29 7.09 6.36
CA HIS A 127 -9.87 5.79 5.84
C HIS A 127 -9.43 4.81 6.95
N GLY A 128 -9.77 5.07 8.21
CA GLY A 128 -9.49 4.19 9.34
C GLY A 128 -8.01 4.17 9.76
N GLY A 129 -7.21 5.12 9.28
CA GLY A 129 -5.79 5.24 9.60
C GLY A 129 -5.48 6.21 10.74
N VAL A 130 -4.19 6.32 11.04
CA VAL A 130 -3.62 7.27 11.99
C VAL A 130 -2.55 8.10 11.30
N ALA A 131 -2.75 9.41 11.29
CA ALA A 131 -1.69 10.34 10.91
C ALA A 131 -0.71 10.46 12.07
N VAL A 132 0.53 9.99 11.88
CA VAL A 132 1.61 10.16 12.85
C VAL A 132 2.11 11.60 12.80
N TYR A 133 2.26 12.14 11.59
CA TYR A 133 2.61 13.52 11.36
C TYR A 133 2.05 14.03 10.02
N THR A 134 1.69 15.31 10.02
CA THR A 134 1.14 16.08 8.88
C THR A 134 1.78 17.48 8.93
N GLY A 135 2.84 17.69 8.17
CA GLY A 135 3.53 19.00 8.13
C GLY A 135 2.89 20.00 7.18
N GLY A 136 1.94 19.55 6.36
CA GLY A 136 1.32 20.32 5.31
C GLY A 136 1.89 19.91 3.96
N ASP A 137 3.21 20.01 3.77
CA ASP A 137 3.87 19.51 2.56
C ASP A 137 4.25 18.03 2.66
N ASP A 138 4.55 17.51 3.85
CA ASP A 138 4.84 16.11 4.09
C ASP A 138 3.80 15.40 4.99
N LEU A 139 3.71 14.08 4.81
CA LEU A 139 2.77 13.21 5.47
C LEU A 139 3.45 11.90 5.87
N PHE A 140 3.15 11.42 7.06
CA PHE A 140 3.44 10.05 7.49
C PHE A 140 2.28 9.47 8.30
N ALA A 141 1.75 8.33 7.85
CA ALA A 141 0.56 7.70 8.40
C ALA A 141 0.64 6.17 8.41
N LEU A 142 -0.08 5.54 9.34
CA LEU A 142 -0.38 4.11 9.35
C LEU A 142 -1.83 3.93 8.93
N LEU A 143 -2.13 2.99 8.03
CA LEU A 143 -3.51 2.71 7.60
C LEU A 143 -3.80 1.21 7.57
N PRO A 144 -5.09 0.83 7.70
CA PRO A 144 -5.61 -0.40 7.14
C PRO A 144 -5.18 -0.53 5.69
N ALA A 145 -4.72 -1.72 5.32
CA ALA A 145 -4.10 -1.89 4.02
C ALA A 145 -5.13 -2.02 2.86
N ASP A 146 -6.41 -2.18 3.17
CA ASP A 146 -7.53 -2.08 2.23
C ASP A 146 -7.80 -0.65 1.75
N SER A 147 -7.67 0.33 2.65
CA SER A 147 -7.97 1.74 2.40
C SER A 147 -6.76 2.56 1.96
N ALA A 148 -5.55 2.06 2.21
CA ALA A 148 -4.29 2.80 2.05
C ALA A 148 -4.07 3.42 0.66
N LEU A 149 -4.35 2.68 -0.43
CA LEU A 149 -4.18 3.21 -1.80
C LEU A 149 -5.20 4.30 -2.13
N GLN A 150 -6.42 4.19 -1.59
CA GLN A 150 -7.44 5.21 -1.78
C GLN A 150 -7.13 6.47 -0.98
N ALA A 151 -6.64 6.32 0.27
CA ALA A 151 -6.18 7.42 1.08
C ALA A 151 -5.02 8.17 0.42
N ALA A 152 -4.04 7.44 -0.14
CA ALA A 152 -2.92 8.01 -0.90
C ALA A 152 -3.42 8.87 -2.08
N ARG A 153 -4.36 8.34 -2.87
CA ARG A 153 -4.96 9.08 -4.00
C ARG A 153 -5.69 10.33 -3.51
N GLU A 154 -6.55 10.21 -2.50
CA GLU A 154 -7.34 11.33 -1.99
C GLU A 154 -6.45 12.45 -1.42
N CYS A 155 -5.37 12.11 -0.70
CA CYS A 155 -4.38 13.08 -0.25
C CYS A 155 -3.69 13.79 -1.42
N ARG A 156 -3.23 13.04 -2.42
CA ARG A 156 -2.55 13.59 -3.60
C ARG A 156 -3.47 14.50 -4.42
N ASP A 157 -4.73 14.09 -4.62
CA ASP A 157 -5.69 14.86 -5.42
C ASP A 157 -6.17 16.15 -4.72
N LYS A 158 -6.03 16.23 -3.39
CA LYS A 158 -6.39 17.41 -2.59
C LYS A 158 -5.24 18.40 -2.35
N VAL A 159 -4.06 18.18 -2.94
CA VAL A 159 -2.95 19.14 -2.87
C VAL A 159 -3.42 20.50 -3.38
N PRO A 160 -3.39 21.56 -2.54
CA PRO A 160 -3.95 22.85 -2.92
C PRO A 160 -3.04 23.57 -3.92
N PRO A 161 -3.59 24.49 -4.74
CA PRO A 161 -2.77 25.42 -5.49
C PRO A 161 -1.92 26.27 -4.53
N LEU A 162 -0.62 26.35 -4.78
CA LEU A 162 0.34 27.17 -4.06
C LEU A 162 1.02 28.12 -5.03
N ALA A 163 1.17 29.37 -4.62
CA ALA A 163 1.80 30.40 -5.43
C ALA A 163 1.25 30.58 -6.86
N GLY A 164 -0.02 30.20 -7.13
CA GLY A 164 -0.63 30.31 -8.48
C GLY A 164 -0.40 29.09 -9.37
N HIS A 165 0.25 28.04 -8.84
CA HIS A 165 0.49 26.77 -9.50
C HIS A 165 -0.10 25.63 -8.66
N THR A 166 -0.44 24.50 -9.28
CA THR A 166 -0.82 23.30 -8.52
C THR A 166 0.39 22.38 -8.47
N PRO A 167 1.11 22.31 -7.33
CA PRO A 167 2.24 21.40 -7.22
C PRO A 167 1.73 19.96 -7.22
N THR A 168 2.63 19.05 -7.53
CA THR A 168 2.40 17.60 -7.47
C THR A 168 2.91 17.03 -6.16
N ALA A 169 2.58 15.78 -5.86
CA ALA A 169 3.11 15.10 -4.67
C ALA A 169 3.55 13.68 -5.02
N SER A 170 4.74 13.33 -4.56
CA SER A 170 5.26 11.98 -4.64
C SER A 170 4.87 11.22 -3.38
N THR A 171 4.39 10.00 -3.56
CA THR A 171 3.77 9.21 -2.50
C THR A 171 4.33 7.79 -2.51
N ALA A 172 4.54 7.23 -1.33
CA ALA A 172 4.91 5.84 -1.14
C ALA A 172 3.93 5.13 -0.19
N VAL A 173 3.55 3.92 -0.57
CA VAL A 173 2.73 3.02 0.25
C VAL A 173 3.48 1.71 0.42
N LEU A 174 3.83 1.36 1.66
CA LEU A 174 4.44 0.09 2.00
C LEU A 174 3.46 -0.78 2.77
N PHE A 175 3.15 -1.95 2.23
CA PHE A 175 2.43 -3.01 2.95
C PHE A 175 3.43 -3.83 3.77
N ALA A 176 3.34 -3.74 5.09
CA ALA A 176 4.25 -4.41 6.01
C ALA A 176 3.49 -5.43 6.87
N HIS A 177 4.09 -6.61 7.03
CA HIS A 177 3.54 -7.63 7.92
C HIS A 177 3.61 -7.15 9.38
N GLN A 178 2.57 -7.43 10.19
CA GLN A 178 2.45 -6.96 11.57
C GLN A 178 3.62 -7.33 12.50
N HIS A 179 4.26 -8.48 12.27
CA HIS A 179 5.45 -8.91 13.03
C HIS A 179 6.77 -8.31 12.53
N ARG A 180 6.75 -7.46 11.50
CA ARG A 180 7.96 -6.77 11.04
C ARG A 180 8.28 -5.63 12.00
N PRO A 181 9.52 -5.51 12.51
CA PRO A 181 9.91 -4.37 13.32
C PRO A 181 9.63 -3.06 12.58
N LEU A 182 9.06 -2.07 13.30
CA LEU A 182 8.60 -0.82 12.70
C LEU A 182 9.75 -0.01 12.08
N ARG A 183 10.93 0.02 12.72
CA ARG A 183 12.07 0.83 12.26
C ARG A 183 12.53 0.46 10.83
N PRO A 184 12.79 -0.83 10.49
CA PRO A 184 13.01 -1.25 9.11
C PRO A 184 11.88 -0.89 8.15
N ALA A 185 10.62 -1.04 8.56
CA ALA A 185 9.48 -0.69 7.72
C ALA A 185 9.44 0.82 7.39
N VAL A 186 9.75 1.68 8.38
CA VAL A 186 9.88 3.13 8.19
C VAL A 186 11.03 3.47 7.24
N GLN A 187 12.18 2.81 7.37
CA GLN A 187 13.30 3.02 6.43
C GLN A 187 12.91 2.63 5.00
N GLU A 188 12.24 1.50 4.84
CA GLU A 188 11.78 0.99 3.54
C GLU A 188 10.77 1.93 2.86
N VAL A 189 9.81 2.48 3.60
CA VAL A 189 8.83 3.40 3.00
C VAL A 189 9.48 4.73 2.57
N GLN A 190 10.53 5.18 3.28
CA GLN A 190 11.31 6.34 2.87
C GLN A 190 12.18 6.08 1.63
N GLU A 191 12.76 4.88 1.51
CA GLU A 191 13.44 4.44 0.28
C GLU A 191 12.47 4.40 -0.91
N LEU A 192 11.24 3.92 -0.70
CA LEU A 192 10.18 3.93 -1.71
C LEU A 192 9.77 5.36 -2.09
N LEU A 193 9.68 6.29 -1.13
CA LEU A 193 9.41 7.70 -1.45
C LEU A 193 10.53 8.29 -2.30
N ALA A 194 11.79 7.97 -2.00
CA ALA A 194 12.92 8.37 -2.83
C ALA A 194 12.84 7.75 -4.25
N ASP A 195 12.37 6.51 -4.39
CA ASP A 195 12.07 5.93 -5.70
C ASP A 195 10.93 6.67 -6.41
N ALA A 196 9.84 7.02 -5.72
CA ALA A 196 8.72 7.79 -6.28
C ALA A 196 9.22 9.13 -6.83
N LYS A 197 10.09 9.80 -6.07
CA LYS A 197 10.81 11.02 -6.49
C LYS A 197 11.88 10.78 -7.57
N ARG A 198 12.00 9.59 -8.15
CA ARG A 198 12.85 9.29 -9.32
C ARG A 198 12.07 8.92 -10.57
N VAL A 199 10.74 8.85 -10.49
CA VAL A 199 9.89 8.85 -11.70
C VAL A 199 10.35 10.03 -12.58
N ASP A 200 10.59 9.73 -13.85
CA ASP A 200 11.10 10.63 -14.91
C ASP A 200 12.58 11.05 -14.85
N GLY A 201 13.46 10.25 -14.23
CA GLY A 201 14.90 10.22 -14.56
C GLY A 201 15.73 11.49 -14.28
N GLY A 202 15.17 12.56 -13.72
CA GLY A 202 15.91 13.83 -13.59
C GLY A 202 15.46 14.78 -12.49
N SER A 203 16.10 15.96 -12.51
CA SER A 203 16.09 17.07 -11.53
C SER A 203 14.79 17.90 -11.44
N ARG A 204 13.73 17.48 -12.16
CA ARG A 204 12.27 17.69 -11.95
C ARG A 204 11.55 17.28 -13.25
N LYS A 205 10.58 16.37 -13.23
CA LYS A 205 9.18 16.53 -12.83
C LYS A 205 8.81 15.32 -11.96
N LYS A 206 8.16 15.53 -10.82
CA LYS A 206 7.87 14.47 -9.85
C LYS A 206 6.38 14.46 -9.57
N ASP A 207 5.79 13.28 -9.55
CA ASP A 207 4.37 12.99 -9.34
C ASP A 207 4.29 11.47 -9.29
N GLY A 208 5.12 10.84 -8.45
CA GLY A 208 5.33 9.40 -8.44
C GLY A 208 4.51 8.70 -7.37
N LEU A 209 4.00 7.51 -7.68
CA LEU A 209 3.48 6.55 -6.72
C LEU A 209 4.41 5.34 -6.65
N ALA A 210 5.01 5.10 -5.49
CA ALA A 210 5.73 3.86 -5.18
C ALA A 210 4.87 2.96 -4.28
N VAL A 211 4.71 1.70 -4.65
CA VAL A 211 4.01 0.70 -3.84
C VAL A 211 4.95 -0.46 -3.58
N GLY A 212 5.15 -0.80 -2.31
CA GLY A 212 6.00 -1.88 -1.87
C GLY A 212 5.29 -2.87 -0.96
N VAL A 213 5.81 -4.08 -0.91
CA VAL A 213 5.37 -5.14 0.02
C VAL A 213 6.59 -5.71 0.72
N ALA A 214 6.54 -5.73 2.04
CA ALA A 214 7.55 -6.30 2.92
C ALA A 214 6.97 -7.51 3.67
N THR A 215 7.33 -8.71 3.22
CA THR A 215 6.85 -9.95 3.85
C THR A 215 7.60 -10.24 5.15
N GLY A 216 7.01 -11.08 6.02
CA GLY A 216 7.67 -11.56 7.24
C GLY A 216 8.99 -12.31 6.99
N SER A 217 9.17 -12.90 5.80
CA SER A 217 10.39 -13.59 5.38
C SER A 217 11.52 -12.66 4.92
N GLY A 218 11.33 -11.34 5.00
CA GLY A 218 12.31 -10.34 4.55
C GLY A 218 12.28 -10.04 3.04
N ARG A 219 11.45 -10.73 2.25
CA ARG A 219 11.31 -10.46 0.81
C ARG A 219 10.64 -9.11 0.58
N ARG A 220 11.23 -8.32 -0.31
CA ARG A 220 10.75 -7.00 -0.72
C ARG A 220 10.44 -7.03 -2.20
N VAL A 221 9.25 -6.57 -2.55
CA VAL A 221 8.83 -6.35 -3.93
C VAL A 221 8.27 -4.94 -4.02
N ARG A 222 8.54 -4.25 -5.12
CA ARG A 222 8.07 -2.87 -5.31
C ARG A 222 7.77 -2.57 -6.76
N THR A 223 6.77 -1.73 -6.97
CA THR A 223 6.45 -1.13 -8.26
C THR A 223 6.40 0.37 -8.08
N VAL A 224 6.85 1.12 -9.08
CA VAL A 224 6.82 2.58 -8.98
C VAL A 224 6.53 3.17 -10.35
N ARG A 225 5.62 4.14 -10.36
CA ARG A 225 5.03 4.70 -11.58
C ARG A 225 4.67 6.17 -11.38
N PRO A 226 4.57 6.97 -12.44
CA PRO A 226 3.89 8.26 -12.36
C PRO A 226 2.41 8.06 -11.98
N TRP A 227 1.84 9.00 -11.22
CA TRP A 227 0.42 9.01 -10.88
C TRP A 227 -0.46 9.04 -12.14
N ARG A 228 -0.10 9.88 -13.14
CA ARG A 228 -0.92 10.18 -14.34
C ARG A 228 -2.40 10.41 -13.95
N GLY A 229 -2.63 11.18 -12.89
CA GLY A 229 -3.94 11.30 -12.25
C GLY A 229 -4.30 10.07 -11.41
N GLY A 230 -5.49 9.50 -11.64
CA GLY A 230 -5.99 8.34 -10.88
C GLY A 230 -5.53 6.97 -11.36
N ALA A 231 -5.00 6.89 -12.59
CA ALA A 231 -4.73 5.65 -13.30
C ALA A 231 -3.75 4.71 -12.57
N ALA A 232 -2.78 5.28 -11.84
CA ALA A 232 -1.78 4.51 -11.11
C ALA A 232 -2.40 3.58 -10.04
N VAL A 233 -3.40 4.08 -9.30
CA VAL A 233 -4.13 3.31 -8.29
C VAL A 233 -5.17 2.41 -8.95
N ASP A 234 -5.85 2.88 -9.98
CA ASP A 234 -6.87 2.09 -10.68
C ASP A 234 -6.26 0.80 -11.25
N ALA A 235 -5.07 0.88 -11.87
CA ALA A 235 -4.33 -0.29 -12.37
C ALA A 235 -3.95 -1.31 -11.28
N LEU A 236 -3.74 -0.88 -10.03
CA LEU A 236 -3.50 -1.78 -8.89
C LEU A 236 -4.80 -2.37 -8.34
N LYS A 237 -5.88 -1.57 -8.33
CA LYS A 237 -7.19 -1.97 -7.82
C LYS A 237 -7.86 -3.05 -8.66
N VAL A 238 -7.62 -3.10 -9.97
CA VAL A 238 -8.11 -4.21 -10.83
C VAL A 238 -7.80 -5.58 -10.20
N PHE A 239 -6.66 -5.70 -9.50
CA PHE A 239 -6.25 -6.93 -8.83
C PHE A 239 -6.81 -7.11 -7.42
N ALA A 240 -7.17 -6.02 -6.73
CA ALA A 240 -7.78 -6.07 -5.41
C ALA A 240 -9.27 -6.45 -5.48
N SER A 241 -9.96 -6.04 -6.56
CA SER A 241 -11.39 -6.30 -6.73
C SER A 241 -11.68 -7.78 -6.95
N HIS A 242 -12.33 -8.41 -5.97
CA HIS A 242 -12.91 -9.73 -6.10
C HIS A 242 -14.07 -9.66 -7.11
N HIS A 243 -13.78 -9.92 -8.38
CA HIS A 243 -14.82 -10.29 -9.33
C HIS A 243 -15.38 -11.63 -8.86
N GLY A 244 -16.60 -11.64 -8.32
CA GLY A 244 -17.26 -12.75 -7.62
C GLY A 244 -17.46 -14.06 -8.41
N GLY A 245 -16.37 -14.64 -8.91
CA GLY A 245 -16.31 -15.97 -9.48
C GLY A 245 -15.03 -16.68 -9.04
N ASP A 246 -15.07 -18.02 -9.05
CA ASP A 246 -13.99 -18.96 -8.63
C ASP A 246 -12.64 -18.80 -9.36
N ARG A 247 -12.50 -17.84 -10.28
CA ARG A 247 -11.26 -17.63 -11.02
C ARG A 247 -10.31 -16.81 -10.17
N VAL A 248 -9.32 -17.47 -9.58
CA VAL A 248 -8.19 -16.85 -8.85
C VAL A 248 -6.98 -16.78 -9.79
N LEU A 249 -6.35 -15.61 -9.91
CA LEU A 249 -5.10 -15.48 -10.67
C LEU A 249 -4.02 -16.33 -10.00
N SER A 250 -3.60 -17.37 -10.70
CA SER A 250 -2.64 -18.33 -10.16
C SER A 250 -1.27 -17.67 -9.93
N PRO A 251 -0.59 -17.96 -8.81
CA PRO A 251 0.81 -17.57 -8.60
C PRO A 251 1.76 -18.06 -9.71
N GLY A 252 1.35 -19.09 -10.48
CA GLY A 252 2.08 -19.60 -11.64
C GLY A 252 2.30 -18.56 -12.74
N LEU A 253 1.50 -17.49 -12.79
CA LEU A 253 1.72 -16.36 -13.70
C LEU A 253 3.13 -15.77 -13.54
N LEU A 254 3.62 -15.64 -12.29
CA LEU A 254 4.95 -15.08 -12.04
C LEU A 254 6.06 -15.96 -12.59
N ALA A 255 5.89 -17.29 -12.50
CA ALA A 255 6.87 -18.23 -13.03
C ALA A 255 6.92 -18.16 -14.57
N ASP A 256 5.77 -18.07 -15.23
CA ASP A 256 5.70 -17.93 -16.68
C ASP A 256 6.25 -16.56 -17.14
N LEU A 257 5.86 -15.45 -16.51
CA LEU A 257 6.40 -14.11 -16.83
C LEU A 257 7.92 -14.06 -16.65
N GLN A 258 8.46 -14.71 -15.61
CA GLN A 258 9.89 -14.77 -15.37
C GLN A 258 10.61 -15.65 -16.39
N ARG A 259 10.03 -16.82 -16.72
CA ARG A 259 10.60 -17.75 -17.72
C ARG A 259 10.65 -17.10 -19.09
N ASP A 260 9.57 -16.42 -19.48
CA ASP A 260 9.40 -15.89 -20.83
C ASP A 260 9.89 -14.43 -20.95
N ARG A 261 10.49 -13.88 -19.87
CA ARG A 261 10.94 -12.48 -19.74
C ARG A 261 11.73 -11.99 -20.95
N ALA A 262 12.81 -12.67 -21.33
CA ALA A 262 13.67 -12.25 -22.43
C ALA A 262 12.95 -12.24 -23.79
N ALA A 263 11.97 -13.13 -23.99
CA ALA A 263 11.17 -13.14 -25.21
C ALA A 263 10.16 -11.99 -25.22
N LEU A 264 9.51 -11.74 -24.08
CA LEU A 264 8.58 -10.63 -23.90
C LEU A 264 9.26 -9.27 -24.08
N GLU A 265 10.48 -9.10 -23.55
CA GLU A 265 11.29 -7.88 -23.74
C GLU A 265 11.60 -7.62 -25.21
N LYS A 266 11.99 -8.66 -25.97
CA LYS A 266 12.23 -8.56 -27.42
C LYS A 266 10.96 -8.15 -28.17
N LEU A 267 9.81 -8.72 -27.81
CA LEU A 267 8.52 -8.36 -28.40
C LEU A 267 8.18 -6.89 -28.12
N ALA A 268 8.36 -6.47 -26.86
CA ALA A 268 8.02 -5.13 -26.42
C ALA A 268 8.93 -4.03 -27.01
N ALA A 269 10.20 -4.34 -27.29
CA ALA A 269 11.16 -3.43 -27.90
C ALA A 269 10.99 -3.24 -29.42
N SER A 270 10.21 -4.10 -30.09
CA SER A 270 10.05 -4.04 -31.54
C SER A 270 8.96 -3.04 -31.96
N SER A 271 9.22 -2.28 -33.03
CA SER A 271 8.35 -1.20 -33.54
C SER A 271 6.94 -1.63 -33.92
N LEU A 272 6.74 -2.91 -34.27
CA LEU A 272 5.45 -3.53 -34.56
C LEU A 272 4.96 -4.50 -33.46
N GLY A 273 5.81 -4.82 -32.47
CA GLY A 273 5.54 -5.86 -31.49
C GLY A 273 4.87 -5.40 -30.21
N GLY A 274 4.62 -4.10 -30.01
CA GLY A 274 3.85 -3.62 -28.85
C GLY A 274 2.45 -4.26 -28.75
N ARG A 275 1.80 -4.55 -29.89
CA ARG A 275 0.52 -5.29 -29.94
C ARG A 275 0.70 -6.78 -29.67
N VAL A 276 1.80 -7.37 -30.14
CA VAL A 276 2.11 -8.79 -29.95
C VAL A 276 2.47 -9.07 -28.50
N TYR A 277 3.28 -8.20 -27.89
CA TYR A 277 3.58 -8.19 -26.46
C TYR A 277 2.30 -8.14 -25.63
N ALA A 278 1.41 -7.19 -25.89
CA ALA A 278 0.16 -7.07 -25.15
C ALA A 278 -0.72 -8.34 -25.28
N LYS A 279 -0.81 -8.92 -26.48
CA LYS A 279 -1.52 -10.19 -26.70
C LYS A 279 -0.89 -11.37 -25.98
N GLU A 280 0.43 -11.41 -25.88
CA GLU A 280 1.13 -12.50 -25.19
C GLU A 280 0.97 -12.38 -23.66
N VAL A 281 1.01 -11.17 -23.11
CA VAL A 281 0.67 -10.94 -21.69
C VAL A 281 -0.79 -11.31 -21.42
N ASP A 282 -1.74 -10.93 -22.27
CA ASP A 282 -3.14 -11.33 -22.16
C ASP A 282 -3.32 -12.85 -22.19
N ARG A 283 -2.62 -13.55 -23.10
CA ARG A 283 -2.61 -15.01 -23.17
C ARG A 283 -2.13 -15.64 -21.86
N LEU A 284 -1.03 -15.14 -21.28
CA LEU A 284 -0.49 -15.64 -20.02
C LEU A 284 -1.43 -15.37 -18.85
N VAL A 285 -1.98 -14.15 -18.73
CA VAL A 285 -2.91 -13.78 -17.66
C VAL A 285 -4.17 -14.64 -17.72
N ARG A 286 -4.78 -14.80 -18.90
CA ARG A 286 -5.96 -15.66 -19.10
C ARG A 286 -5.68 -17.13 -18.81
N ARG A 287 -4.50 -17.64 -19.19
CA ARG A 287 -4.05 -19.01 -18.87
C ARG A 287 -4.05 -19.26 -17.36
N HIS A 288 -3.73 -18.24 -16.57
CA HIS A 288 -3.68 -18.31 -15.10
C HIS A 288 -4.98 -17.83 -14.43
N GLY A 289 -6.09 -17.73 -15.16
CA GLY A 289 -7.40 -17.40 -14.60
C GLY A 289 -7.70 -15.91 -14.46
N GLY A 290 -6.86 -15.03 -14.99
CA GLY A 290 -7.10 -13.59 -15.00
C GLY A 290 -8.02 -13.09 -16.12
N THR A 291 -8.31 -11.79 -16.09
CA THR A 291 -9.13 -11.08 -17.09
C THR A 291 -8.28 -10.30 -18.09
N SER A 292 -8.90 -9.80 -19.17
CA SER A 292 -8.20 -8.88 -20.07
C SER A 292 -7.93 -7.53 -19.43
N GLU A 293 -8.79 -7.07 -18.53
CA GLU A 293 -8.57 -5.82 -17.80
C GLU A 293 -7.30 -5.94 -16.93
N GLU A 294 -7.10 -7.08 -16.27
CA GLU A 294 -5.87 -7.39 -15.54
C GLU A 294 -4.66 -7.43 -16.47
N ALA A 295 -4.79 -8.01 -17.65
CA ALA A 295 -3.71 -8.05 -18.63
C ALA A 295 -3.34 -6.64 -19.13
N GLU A 296 -4.32 -5.81 -19.46
CA GLU A 296 -4.13 -4.43 -19.89
C GLU A 296 -3.46 -3.60 -18.79
N ALA A 297 -3.90 -3.77 -17.54
CA ALA A 297 -3.28 -3.14 -16.38
C ALA A 297 -1.81 -3.55 -16.23
N LEU A 298 -1.47 -4.84 -16.36
CA LEU A 298 -0.07 -5.31 -16.31
C LEU A 298 0.78 -4.75 -17.44
N VAL A 299 0.26 -4.75 -18.66
CA VAL A 299 0.96 -4.19 -19.82
C VAL A 299 1.25 -2.71 -19.61
N GLU A 300 0.28 -1.94 -19.11
CA GLU A 300 0.47 -0.51 -18.84
C GLU A 300 1.45 -0.28 -17.68
N MET A 301 1.36 -1.07 -16.62
CA MET A 301 2.33 -1.04 -15.52
C MET A 301 3.76 -1.27 -16.04
N GLY A 302 3.98 -2.26 -16.90
CA GLY A 302 5.30 -2.54 -17.48
C GLY A 302 5.83 -1.41 -18.36
N ARG A 303 4.96 -0.74 -19.13
CA ARG A 303 5.37 0.43 -19.94
C ARG A 303 5.84 1.58 -19.05
N THR A 304 5.05 1.95 -18.05
CA THR A 304 5.37 3.06 -17.14
C THR A 304 6.64 2.80 -16.30
N GLU A 305 6.94 1.55 -15.96
CA GLU A 305 8.17 1.19 -15.27
C GLU A 305 9.42 1.28 -16.17
N SER A 306 9.26 1.00 -17.48
CA SER A 306 10.35 1.07 -18.45
C SER A 306 10.75 2.50 -18.83
N GLU A 307 9.87 3.49 -18.66
CA GLU A 307 10.16 4.92 -18.93
C GLU A 307 11.20 5.50 -17.94
N ARG A 308 11.56 4.77 -16.86
CA ARG A 308 12.47 5.20 -15.76
C ARG A 308 13.96 5.06 -16.08
N GLY A 309 14.39 5.33 -17.31
CA GLY A 309 15.75 5.06 -17.81
C GLY A 309 16.89 5.34 -16.83
N ASP A 310 17.45 4.25 -16.29
CA ASP A 310 18.86 4.08 -16.00
C ASP A 310 19.12 2.56 -16.01
N SER A 311 20.04 2.11 -16.86
CA SER A 311 20.18 0.77 -17.49
C SER A 311 19.07 0.39 -18.50
N GLY A 312 19.45 0.40 -19.78
CA GLY A 312 18.65 -0.07 -20.92
C GLY A 312 18.45 -1.58 -20.96
N ASP A 313 18.10 -2.18 -19.83
CA ASP A 313 17.98 -3.62 -19.66
C ASP A 313 16.61 -3.99 -19.09
N GLY A 314 15.69 -4.37 -19.98
CA GLY A 314 14.61 -5.31 -19.65
C GLY A 314 13.56 -4.92 -18.61
N ARG A 315 12.95 -3.72 -18.67
CA ARG A 315 11.88 -3.28 -17.74
C ARG A 315 10.46 -3.23 -18.31
N LEU A 316 10.24 -3.70 -19.54
CA LEU A 316 8.89 -3.72 -20.13
C LEU A 316 8.02 -4.85 -19.56
N VAL A 317 8.63 -5.88 -18.96
CA VAL A 317 7.90 -7.02 -18.38
C VAL A 317 7.54 -6.70 -16.93
N PRO A 318 6.25 -6.63 -16.58
CA PRO A 318 5.75 -6.17 -15.29
C PRO A 318 5.89 -7.25 -14.20
N VAL A 319 7.07 -7.87 -14.02
CA VAL A 319 7.24 -8.95 -13.03
C VAL A 319 7.00 -8.43 -11.62
N GLU A 320 7.63 -7.32 -11.24
CA GLU A 320 7.49 -6.76 -9.89
C GLU A 320 6.11 -6.14 -9.68
N ALA A 321 5.56 -5.45 -10.68
CA ALA A 321 4.17 -5.01 -10.69
C ALA A 321 3.20 -6.20 -10.55
N ALA A 322 3.42 -7.32 -11.23
CA ALA A 322 2.63 -8.55 -11.08
C ALA A 322 2.76 -9.16 -9.68
N ARG A 323 3.94 -9.09 -9.05
CA ARG A 323 4.12 -9.54 -7.66
C ARG A 323 3.31 -8.70 -6.68
N VAL A 324 3.32 -7.37 -6.84
CA VAL A 324 2.52 -6.45 -6.01
C VAL A 324 1.03 -6.68 -6.26
N ALA A 325 0.61 -6.78 -7.52
CA ALA A 325 -0.76 -7.08 -7.92
C ALA A 325 -1.29 -8.39 -7.33
N LEU A 326 -0.54 -9.49 -7.45
CA LEU A 326 -0.90 -10.77 -6.85
C LEU A 326 -0.94 -10.73 -5.32
N PHE A 327 -0.07 -9.93 -4.70
CA PHE A 327 -0.15 -9.69 -3.26
C PHE A 327 -1.46 -8.99 -2.88
N LEU A 328 -1.79 -7.87 -3.55
CA LEU A 328 -3.03 -7.12 -3.32
C LEU A 328 -4.27 -8.00 -3.52
N ARG A 329 -4.24 -8.90 -4.50
CA ARG A 329 -5.31 -9.86 -4.73
C ARG A 329 -5.44 -10.90 -3.63
N ARG A 330 -4.32 -11.49 -3.21
CA ARG A 330 -4.29 -12.57 -2.20
C ARG A 330 -4.77 -12.10 -0.84
N GLU A 331 -4.37 -10.89 -0.43
CA GLU A 331 -4.71 -10.38 0.89
C GLU A 331 -6.15 -9.84 0.99
N ALA A 332 -6.92 -9.92 -0.11
CA ALA A 332 -8.40 -9.87 -0.15
C ALA A 332 -9.03 -8.92 0.87
N TRP A 333 -8.64 -7.66 0.76
CA TRP A 333 -9.16 -6.49 1.46
C TRP A 333 -10.71 -6.45 1.47
#